data_AF-A0A527XCW0-F1
#
_entry.id   AF-A0A527XCW0-F1
#
_cell.length_a   1.000
_cell.length_b   1.000
_cell.length_c   1.000
_cell.angle_alpha   90.00
_cell.angle_beta   90.00
_cell.angle_gamma   90.00
#
_symmetry.space_group_name_H-M   'P 1'
#
loop_
_entity.id
_entity.type
_entity.pdbx_description
1 polymer ?
#
loop_
_entity_poly.entity_id
_entity_poly.type
_entity_poly.pdbx_seq_one_letter_code
_entity_poly.pdbx_strand_id
1 'polypeptide(L)' 'APIDRIRAQVLSGILANERDPNTVAQQRWLRAIYGEHPYSRSDQGTKDSLTTISADDIKAFHKANFARGGLH' A
#
# COMPACT_ATOMS: atom_id res chain seq x y z
N ALA A 1 -3.69 -5.16 -18.88
CA ALA A 1 -5.07 -5.44 -18.40
C ALA A 1 -5.43 -4.46 -17.26
N PRO A 2 -6.67 -4.40 -16.72
CA PRO A 2 -7.06 -3.39 -15.72
C PRO A 2 -6.13 -3.27 -14.50
N ILE A 3 -5.56 -4.38 -14.03
CA ILE A 3 -4.60 -4.41 -12.91
C ILE A 3 -3.35 -3.60 -13.22
N ASP A 4 -2.78 -3.72 -14.43
CA ASP A 4 -1.54 -3.02 -14.79
C ASP A 4 -1.76 -1.51 -14.83
N ARG A 5 -2.95 -1.06 -15.25
CA ARG A 5 -3.33 0.35 -15.21
C ARG A 5 -3.37 0.87 -13.77
N ILE A 6 -4.04 0.16 -12.87
CA ILE A 6 -4.11 0.55 -11.45
C ILE A 6 -2.72 0.54 -10.83
N ARG A 7 -1.90 -0.48 -11.14
CA ARG A 7 -0.50 -0.55 -10.69
C ARG A 7 0.29 0.68 -11.10
N ALA A 8 0.16 1.12 -12.35
CA ALA A 8 0.82 2.33 -12.84
C ALA A 8 0.34 3.62 -12.14
N GLN A 9 -0.95 3.69 -11.80
CA GLN A 9 -1.51 4.83 -11.05
C GLN A 9 -0.96 4.89 -9.62
N VAL A 10 -0.94 3.76 -8.91
CA VAL A 10 -0.36 3.67 -7.56
C VAL A 10 1.13 4.00 -7.58
N LEU A 11 1.88 3.47 -8.55
CA LEU A 11 3.30 3.78 -8.72
C LEU A 11 3.54 5.28 -8.93
N SER A 12 2.70 5.94 -9.71
CA SER A 12 2.76 7.39 -9.91
C SER A 12 2.55 8.15 -8.60
N GLY A 13 1.60 7.71 -7.76
CA GLY A 13 1.38 8.26 -6.42
C GLY A 13 2.58 8.10 -5.49
N ILE A 14 3.19 6.90 -5.45
CA ILE A 14 4.41 6.64 -4.67
C ILE A 14 5.54 7.57 -5.12
N LEU A 15 5.75 7.72 -6.43
CA LEU A 15 6.77 8.62 -6.99
C LEU A 15 6.53 10.10 -6.70
N ALA A 16 5.27 10.52 -6.58
CA ALA A 16 4.93 11.88 -6.17
C ALA A 16 5.21 12.07 -4.66
N ASN A 17 4.81 11.12 -3.83
CA ASN A 17 5.01 11.13 -2.38
C ASN A 17 6.49 11.16 -1.98
N GLU A 18 7.36 10.45 -2.73
CA GLU A 18 8.82 10.51 -2.52
C GLU A 18 9.42 11.89 -2.74
N ARG A 19 8.73 12.77 -3.47
CA ARG A 19 9.16 14.14 -3.78
C ARG A 19 8.45 15.20 -2.94
N ASP A 20 7.50 14.80 -2.09
CA ASP A 20 6.80 15.68 -1.17
C ASP A 20 7.45 15.65 0.23
N PRO A 21 8.08 16.74 0.69
CA PRO A 21 8.73 16.79 2.00
C PRO A 21 7.79 16.47 3.17
N ASN A 22 6.51 16.84 3.07
CA ASN A 22 5.53 16.58 4.13
C ASN A 22 5.27 15.08 4.27
N THR A 23 5.08 14.39 3.15
CA THR A 23 4.92 12.93 3.14
C THR A 23 6.15 12.22 3.68
N VAL A 24 7.35 12.63 3.27
CA VAL A 24 8.61 12.05 3.79
C VAL A 24 8.74 12.27 5.30
N ALA A 25 8.45 13.48 5.79
CA ALA A 25 8.48 13.77 7.22
C ALA A 25 7.47 12.92 8.00
N GLN A 26 6.24 12.78 7.49
CA GLN A 26 5.20 11.96 8.09
C GLN A 26 5.62 10.49 8.18
N GLN A 27 6.21 9.91 7.13
CA GLN A 27 6.67 8.52 7.13
C GLN A 27 7.80 8.30 8.13
N ARG A 28 8.75 9.24 8.22
CA ARG A 28 9.84 9.20 9.23
C ARG A 28 9.28 9.26 10.63
N TRP A 29 8.31 10.15 10.87
CA TRP A 29 7.65 10.33 12.15
C TRP A 29 6.88 9.07 12.59
N LEU A 30 6.09 8.47 11.70
CA LEU A 30 5.38 7.23 11.98
C LEU A 30 6.33 6.09 12.32
N ARG A 31 7.46 5.96 11.61
CA ARG A 31 8.49 4.96 11.94
C ARG A 31 9.17 5.23 13.28
N ALA A 32 9.39 6.50 13.63
CA ALA A 32 9.96 6.85 14.93
C ALA A 32 9.02 6.50 16.11
N ILE A 33 7.71 6.69 15.94
CA ILE A 33 6.70 6.36 16.96
C ILE A 33 6.46 4.85 17.05
N TYR A 34 6.21 4.20 15.91
CA TYR A 34 5.67 2.84 15.86
C TYR A 34 6.72 1.77 15.55
N GLY A 35 7.96 2.15 15.20
CA GLY A 35 9.00 1.20 14.82
C GLY A 35 8.58 0.33 13.65
N GLU A 36 8.63 -1.00 13.83
CA GLU A 36 8.23 -1.99 12.83
C GLU A 36 6.75 -2.43 12.92
N HIS A 37 5.97 -1.81 13.80
CA HIS A 37 4.54 -2.10 13.93
C HIS A 37 3.79 -1.77 12.62
N PRO A 38 2.74 -2.51 12.22
CA PRO A 38 2.02 -2.28 10.97
C PRO A 38 1.54 -0.84 10.74
N TYR A 39 1.29 -0.07 11.79
CA TYR A 39 0.91 1.35 11.71
C TYR A 39 2.02 2.30 11.26
N SER A 40 3.29 1.87 11.23
CA SER A 40 4.36 2.65 10.61
C SER A 40 4.42 2.53 9.10
N ARG A 41 3.67 1.59 8.51
CA ARG A 41 3.73 1.26 7.08
C ARG A 41 2.86 2.21 6.27
N SER A 42 3.31 2.55 5.07
CA SER A 42 2.45 3.22 4.10
C SER A 42 1.37 2.26 3.62
N ASP A 43 0.15 2.77 3.52
CA ASP A 43 -1.03 2.13 2.92
C ASP A 43 -0.82 1.77 1.43
N GLN A 44 -0.01 2.55 0.71
CA GLN A 44 0.34 2.30 -0.69
C GLN A 44 1.45 1.25 -0.86
N GLY A 45 2.10 0.84 0.23
CA GLY A 45 3.26 -0.05 0.20
C GLY A 45 4.51 0.62 -0.37
N THR A 46 5.32 -0.16 -1.10
CA THR A 46 6.58 0.27 -1.74
C THR A 46 6.56 -0.07 -3.23
N LYS A 47 7.46 0.56 -4.01
CA LYS A 47 7.65 0.21 -5.43
C LYS A 47 7.91 -1.28 -5.60
N ASP A 48 8.80 -1.83 -4.78
CA ASP A 48 9.20 -3.24 -4.86
C ASP A 48 8.02 -4.16 -4.56
N SER A 49 7.32 -3.95 -3.44
CA SER A 49 6.15 -4.77 -3.09
C SER A 49 5.02 -4.65 -4.11
N LEU A 50 4.87 -3.51 -4.77
CA LEU A 50 3.82 -3.31 -5.77
C LEU A 50 4.06 -4.16 -7.03
N THR A 51 5.33 -4.37 -7.40
CA THR A 51 5.68 -5.20 -8.56
C THR A 51 5.44 -6.68 -8.37
N THR A 52 5.41 -7.16 -7.11
CA THR A 52 5.20 -8.58 -6.80
C THR A 52 3.74 -8.98 -6.75
N ILE A 53 2.80 -8.03 -6.73
CA ILE A 53 1.36 -8.32 -6.59
C ILE A 53 0.78 -8.83 -7.92
N SER A 54 0.25 -10.05 -7.87
CA SER A 54 -0.44 -10.72 -8.98
C SER A 54 -1.96 -10.55 -8.92
N ALA A 55 -2.65 -10.95 -9.99
CA ALA A 55 -4.11 -10.97 -10.02
C ALA A 55 -4.72 -11.97 -9.02
N ASP A 56 -4.02 -13.08 -8.76
CA ASP A 56 -4.51 -14.11 -7.85
C ASP A 56 -4.36 -13.70 -6.39
N ASP A 57 -3.32 -12.94 -6.05
CA ASP A 57 -3.18 -12.33 -4.72
C ASP A 57 -4.35 -11.42 -4.39
N ILE A 58 -4.79 -10.61 -5.37
CA ILE A 58 -5.95 -9.71 -5.21
C ILE A 58 -7.23 -10.51 -4.99
N LYS A 59 -7.46 -11.58 -5.76
CA LYS A 59 -8.63 -12.45 -5.59
C LYS A 59 -8.60 -13.15 -4.23
N ALA A 60 -7.44 -13.64 -3.81
CA ALA A 60 -7.26 -14.30 -2.52
C ALA A 60 -7.52 -13.33 -1.36
N PHE A 61 -6.95 -12.13 -1.43
CA PHE A 61 -7.18 -11.07 -0.44
C PHE A 61 -8.67 -10.70 -0.35
N HIS A 62 -9.34 -10.51 -1.50
CA HIS A 62 -10.77 -10.22 -1.54
C HIS A 62 -11.57 -11.33 -0.86
N LYS A 63 -11.34 -12.60 -1.22
CA LYS A 63 -12.04 -13.74 -0.64
C LYS A 63 -11.84 -13.85 0.88
N ALA A 64 -10.65 -13.53 1.38
CA ALA A 64 -10.33 -13.63 2.80
C ALA A 64 -10.93 -12.51 3.65
N ASN A 65 -11.02 -11.29 3.12
CA ASN A 65 -11.38 -10.10 3.92
C ASN A 65 -12.81 -9.61 3.67
N PHE A 66 -13.38 -9.85 2.49
CA PHE A 66 -14.73 -9.41 2.13
C PHE A 66 -15.75 -10.52 2.45
N ALA A 67 -15.90 -10.82 3.74
CA ALA A 67 -16.86 -11.79 4.23
C ALA A 67 -17.96 -11.10 5.07
N ARG A 68 -19.19 -11.60 4.97
CA ARG A 68 -20.35 -11.07 5.71
C ARG A 68 -20.11 -11.00 7.23
N GLY A 69 -19.33 -11.92 7.79
CA GLY A 69 -18.99 -11.93 9.22
C GLY A 69 -17.96 -10.90 9.66
N GLY A 70 -17.23 -10.26 8.73
CA GLY A 70 -16.26 -9.19 9.02
C GLY A 70 -16.79 -7.77 8.74
N LEU A 71 -18.03 -7.67 8.23
CA LEU A 71 -18.76 -6.42 8.12
C LEU A 71 -19.51 -6.21 9.45
N HIS A 72 -18.91 -5.44 10.35
CA HIS A 72 -19.59 -4.90 11.52
C HIS A 72 -20.25 -3.57 11.17
#